data_AF-A0A0M9ACZ3-F1
#
_entry.id   AF-A0A0M9ACZ3-F1
#
_cell.length_a   1.000
_cell.length_b   1.000
_cell.length_c   1.000
_cell.angle_alpha   90.00
_cell.angle_beta   90.00
_cell.angle_gamma   90.00
#
_symmetry.space_group_name_H-M   'P 1'
#
loop_
_entity.id
_entity.type
_entity.pdbx_description
1 polymer ?
#
loop_
_entity_poly.entity_id
_entity_poly.type
_entity_poly.pdbx_seq_one_letter_code
_entity_poly.pdbx_strand_id
1 'polypeptide(L)'
;MSETVLVQVPDLGQGVSFYQALGLALEELIPEREALLSPREGPLLLLRPGPGGVERGPQRPRPEGQGFARVRLEEGRLVFLVASLEHERLRLAKYGLAFLEAGGHLLLFDPGENPVLVREGP
;
A
#
# COMPACT_ATOMS: atom_id res chain seq x y z
N MET A 1 -14.79 -14.01 1.44
CA MET A 1 -13.67 -13.68 0.55
C MET A 1 -13.49 -12.17 0.55
N SER A 2 -12.26 -11.69 0.49
CA SER A 2 -11.92 -10.26 0.55
C SER A 2 -11.61 -9.71 -0.84
N GLU A 3 -11.96 -8.43 -1.07
CA GLU A 3 -11.47 -7.68 -2.24
C GLU A 3 -9.95 -7.58 -2.18
N THR A 4 -9.31 -7.61 -3.34
CA THR A 4 -7.85 -7.54 -3.47
C THR A 4 -7.48 -6.61 -4.62
N VAL A 5 -6.43 -5.83 -4.43
CA VAL A 5 -5.77 -5.02 -5.45
C VAL A 5 -4.44 -5.70 -5.77
N LEU A 6 -4.20 -5.96 -7.05
CA LEU A 6 -2.90 -6.43 -7.54
C LEU A 6 -2.02 -5.22 -7.81
N VAL A 7 -0.82 -5.23 -7.23
CA VAL A 7 0.22 -4.24 -7.46
C VAL A 7 1.46 -4.94 -8.01
N GLN A 8 2.01 -4.42 -9.09
CA GLN A 8 3.27 -4.89 -9.64
C GLN A 8 4.42 -4.03 -9.15
N VAL A 9 5.48 -4.69 -8.67
CA VAL A 9 6.71 -4.05 -8.20
C VAL A 9 7.92 -4.85 -8.72
N PRO A 10 9.05 -4.21 -9.05
CA PRO A 10 10.21 -4.90 -9.62
C PRO A 10 10.87 -5.83 -8.60
N ASP A 11 10.84 -5.46 -7.31
CA ASP A 11 11.39 -6.24 -6.22
C ASP A 11 10.33 -6.41 -5.10
N LEU A 12 9.99 -7.67 -4.79
CA LEU A 12 8.99 -7.99 -3.79
C LEU A 12 9.41 -7.57 -2.38
N GLY A 13 10.70 -7.69 -2.02
CA GLY A 13 11.18 -7.34 -0.69
C GLY A 13 11.08 -5.84 -0.41
N GLN A 14 11.44 -5.02 -1.39
CA GLN A 14 11.29 -3.58 -1.34
C GLN A 14 9.81 -3.18 -1.33
N GLY A 15 8.98 -3.81 -2.17
CA GLY A 15 7.54 -3.56 -2.21
C GLY A 15 6.86 -3.87 -0.86
N VAL A 16 7.13 -5.05 -0.30
CA VAL A 16 6.63 -5.44 1.04
C VAL A 16 7.08 -4.43 2.08
N SER A 17 8.37 -4.07 2.10
CA SER A 17 8.92 -3.11 3.07
C SER A 17 8.26 -1.73 2.96
N PHE A 18 8.04 -1.25 1.74
CA PHE A 18 7.35 0.02 1.48
C PHE A 18 5.91 0.00 2.00
N TYR A 19 5.13 -1.02 1.66
CA TYR A 19 3.73 -1.10 2.06
C TYR A 19 3.54 -1.42 3.56
N GLN A 20 4.48 -2.15 4.17
CA GLN A 20 4.53 -2.29 5.63
C GLN A 20 4.85 -0.96 6.32
N ALA A 21 5.75 -0.16 5.75
CA ALA A 21 6.00 1.19 6.23
C ALA A 21 4.78 2.11 6.04
N LEU A 22 3.84 1.80 5.15
CA LEU A 22 2.52 2.46 5.07
C LEU A 22 1.46 1.86 6.01
N GLY A 23 1.83 0.84 6.79
CA GLY A 23 1.00 0.29 7.85
C GLY A 23 0.17 -0.93 7.46
N LEU A 24 0.48 -1.60 6.35
CA LEU A 24 -0.09 -2.92 6.07
C LEU A 24 0.67 -4.00 6.84
N ALA A 25 -0.03 -5.08 7.21
CA ALA A 25 0.60 -6.29 7.74
C ALA A 25 0.94 -7.24 6.60
N LEU A 26 2.06 -7.95 6.70
CA LEU A 26 2.39 -9.05 5.78
C LEU A 26 1.68 -10.31 6.27
N GLU A 27 0.82 -10.90 5.44
CA GLU A 27 0.07 -12.11 5.77
C GLU A 27 0.73 -13.35 5.18
N GLU A 28 1.18 -13.27 3.93
CA GLU A 28 1.80 -14.37 3.21
C GLU A 28 2.89 -13.85 2.30
N LEU A 29 4.00 -14.57 2.23
CA LEU A 29 5.06 -14.32 1.27
C LEU A 29 5.41 -15.64 0.57
N ILE A 30 5.17 -15.70 -0.73
CA ILE A 30 5.67 -16.76 -1.60
C ILE A 30 6.87 -16.16 -2.35
N PRO A 31 8.11 -16.52 -1.98
CA PRO A 31 9.32 -15.94 -2.57
C PRO A 31 9.26 -15.94 -4.10
N GLU A 32 9.73 -14.85 -4.70
CA GLU A 32 9.81 -14.64 -6.16
C GLU A 32 8.46 -14.68 -6.92
N ARG A 33 7.34 -14.89 -6.23
CA ARG A 33 6.02 -15.05 -6.86
C ARG A 33 5.05 -13.98 -6.44
N GLU A 34 4.73 -13.90 -5.15
CA GLU A 34 3.75 -12.94 -4.65
C GLU A 34 3.85 -12.71 -3.14
N ALA A 35 3.38 -11.55 -2.69
CA ALA A 35 3.19 -11.25 -1.27
C ALA A 35 1.77 -10.72 -1.05
N LEU A 36 1.11 -11.17 0.01
CA LEU A 36 -0.21 -10.70 0.41
C LEU A 36 -0.10 -9.81 1.64
N LEU A 37 -0.60 -8.59 1.55
CA LEU A 37 -0.62 -7.63 2.64
C LEU A 37 -2.06 -7.24 3.02
N SER A 38 -2.28 -7.13 4.33
CA SER A 38 -3.58 -6.84 4.93
C SER A 38 -3.62 -5.44 5.55
N PRO A 39 -4.52 -4.55 5.10
CA PRO A 39 -4.78 -3.30 5.81
C PRO A 39 -5.75 -3.54 6.98
N ARG A 40 -6.01 -2.50 7.78
CA ARG A 40 -7.11 -2.47 8.75
C ARG A 40 -8.46 -2.39 8.06
N GLU A 41 -8.55 -1.54 7.03
CA GLU A 41 -9.76 -1.26 6.26
C GLU A 41 -9.41 -1.19 4.77
N GLY A 42 -10.28 -1.71 3.93
CA GLY A 42 -10.11 -1.70 2.47
C GLY A 42 -9.68 -3.04 1.88
N PRO A 43 -9.23 -3.04 0.61
CA PRO A 43 -8.84 -4.26 -0.08
C PRO A 43 -7.47 -4.75 0.37
N LEU A 44 -7.24 -6.06 0.30
CA LEU A 44 -5.91 -6.64 0.44
C LEU A 44 -5.00 -6.17 -0.69
N LEU A 45 -3.70 -6.08 -0.45
CA LEU A 45 -2.70 -5.80 -1.48
C LEU A 45 -1.97 -7.10 -1.82
N LEU A 46 -2.13 -7.54 -3.07
CA LEU A 46 -1.35 -8.64 -3.63
C LEU A 46 -0.22 -8.06 -4.46
N LEU A 47 1.02 -8.18 -3.98
CA LEU A 47 2.20 -7.77 -4.72
C LEU A 47 2.66 -8.91 -5.63
N ARG A 48 3.07 -8.59 -6.86
CA ARG A 48 3.75 -9.51 -7.77
C ARG A 48 4.95 -8.83 -8.44
N PRO A 49 5.98 -9.59 -8.82
CA PRO A 49 7.06 -9.07 -9.65
C PRO A 49 6.51 -8.49 -10.97
N GLY A 50 6.94 -7.29 -11.33
CA GLY A 50 6.56 -6.66 -12.59
C GLY A 50 7.08 -5.23 -12.71
N PRO A 51 6.88 -4.57 -13.87
CA PRO A 51 7.45 -3.25 -14.14
C PRO A 51 6.74 -2.09 -13.41
N GLY A 52 5.63 -2.36 -12.72
CA GLY A 52 4.70 -1.34 -12.22
C GLY A 52 3.28 -1.61 -12.73
N GLY A 53 2.28 -1.18 -11.97
CA GLY A 53 0.87 -1.31 -12.31
C GLY A 53 0.00 -1.59 -11.09
N VAL A 54 -1.20 -1.00 -11.08
CA VAL A 54 -2.22 -1.23 -10.06
C VAL A 54 -3.52 -1.62 -10.75
N GLU A 55 -4.06 -2.78 -10.40
CA GLU A 55 -5.31 -3.28 -10.96
C GLU A 55 -6.13 -4.08 -9.95
N ARG A 56 -7.37 -4.44 -10.31
CA ARG A 56 -8.18 -5.32 -9.46
C ARG A 56 -7.58 -6.73 -9.47
N GLY A 57 -7.34 -7.27 -8.28
CA GLY A 57 -6.75 -8.59 -8.10
C GLY A 57 -7.81 -9.70 -7.95
N PRO A 58 -7.36 -10.96 -7.93
CA PRO A 58 -8.22 -12.10 -7.63
C PRO A 58 -8.69 -12.05 -6.17
N GLN A 59 -9.89 -12.55 -5.88
CA GLN A 59 -10.35 -12.66 -4.49
C GLN A 59 -9.46 -13.58 -3.66
N ARG A 60 -9.25 -13.23 -2.40
CA ARG A 60 -8.48 -14.03 -1.44
C ARG A 60 -9.30 -14.36 -0.18
N PRO A 61 -8.92 -15.40 0.58
CA PRO A 61 -9.45 -15.62 1.91
C PRO A 61 -9.26 -14.39 2.81
N ARG A 62 -10.11 -14.26 3.83
CA ARG A 62 -9.93 -13.19 4.82
C ARG A 62 -8.69 -13.53 5.66
N PRO A 63 -7.76 -12.58 5.84
CA PRO A 63 -6.55 -12.82 6.63
C PRO A 63 -6.85 -12.94 8.12
N GLU A 64 -5.92 -13.54 8.85
CA GLU A 64 -5.96 -13.62 10.31
C GLU A 64 -5.38 -12.34 10.94
N GLY A 65 -4.35 -11.76 10.31
CA GLY A 65 -3.75 -10.49 10.69
C GLY A 65 -4.36 -9.29 9.95
N GLN A 66 -4.14 -8.11 10.54
CA GLN A 66 -4.43 -6.84 9.88
C GLN A 66 -3.43 -5.78 10.34
N GLY A 67 -3.02 -4.95 9.39
CA GLY A 67 -2.28 -3.73 9.67
C GLY A 67 -3.15 -2.66 10.33
N PHE A 68 -2.66 -1.43 10.33
CA PHE A 68 -3.40 -0.25 10.78
C PHE A 68 -3.80 0.69 9.63
N ALA A 69 -3.30 0.44 8.41
CA ALA A 69 -3.60 1.23 7.23
C ALA A 69 -5.08 1.17 6.83
N ARG A 70 -5.60 2.27 6.30
CA ARG A 70 -6.94 2.34 5.71
C ARG A 70 -6.76 2.67 4.24
N VAL A 71 -7.14 1.77 3.35
CA VAL A 71 -6.77 1.83 1.93
C VAL A 71 -8.03 1.84 1.06
N ARG A 72 -7.99 2.62 -0.02
CA ARG A 72 -9.00 2.63 -1.08
C ARG A 72 -8.31 2.53 -2.44
N LEU A 73 -9.04 2.01 -3.42
CA LEU A 73 -8.69 2.10 -4.83
C LEU A 73 -9.58 3.17 -5.48
N GLU A 74 -9.00 4.29 -5.88
CA GLU A 74 -9.71 5.40 -6.53
C GLU A 74 -9.07 5.68 -7.88
N GLU A 75 -9.84 5.58 -8.97
CA GLU A 75 -9.36 5.85 -10.34
C GLU A 75 -8.05 5.11 -10.70
N GLY A 76 -7.90 3.87 -10.22
CA GLY A 76 -6.70 3.05 -10.45
C GLY A 76 -5.49 3.40 -9.57
N ARG A 77 -5.68 4.23 -8.53
CA ARG A 77 -4.62 4.64 -7.60
C ARG A 77 -4.92 4.15 -6.19
N LEU A 78 -3.85 3.81 -5.47
CA LEU A 78 -3.93 3.50 -4.05
C LEU A 78 -4.04 4.80 -3.26
N VAL A 79 -5.08 4.90 -2.44
CA VAL A 79 -5.33 6.05 -1.56
C VAL A 79 -5.33 5.56 -0.11
N PHE A 80 -4.40 6.06 0.68
CA PHE A 80 -4.27 5.81 2.10
C PHE A 80 -4.93 6.95 2.88
N LEU A 81 -5.82 6.59 3.79
CA LEU A 81 -6.50 7.53 4.67
C LEU A 81 -5.85 7.54 6.04
N VAL A 82 -5.47 8.74 6.47
CA VAL A 82 -4.84 8.97 7.78
C VAL A 82 -5.66 9.96 8.59
N ALA A 83 -5.47 9.95 9.90
CA ALA A 83 -6.17 10.88 10.80
C ALA A 83 -5.54 12.29 10.78
N SER A 84 -4.24 12.39 10.50
CA SER A 84 -3.50 13.64 10.47
C SER A 84 -2.33 13.53 9.48
N LEU A 85 -2.32 14.39 8.47
CA LEU A 85 -1.20 14.51 7.53
C LEU A 85 0.06 15.03 8.21
N GLU A 86 -0.07 15.84 9.26
CA GLU A 86 1.08 16.32 10.04
C GLU A 86 1.82 15.17 10.71
N HIS A 87 1.10 14.32 11.43
CA HIS A 87 1.70 13.13 12.04
C HIS A 87 2.27 12.18 10.98
N GLU A 88 1.56 12.04 9.86
CA GLU A 88 1.99 11.16 8.79
C GLU A 88 3.28 11.64 8.12
N ARG A 89 3.45 12.95 7.90
CA ARG A 89 4.73 13.53 7.39
C ARG A 89 5.90 13.15 8.29
N LEU A 90 5.76 13.30 9.60
CA LEU A 90 6.80 12.94 10.57
C LEU A 90 7.10 11.44 10.53
N ARG A 91 6.07 10.61 10.39
CA ARG A 91 6.19 9.15 10.30
C ARG A 91 6.93 8.74 9.03
N LEU A 92 6.52 9.25 7.87
CA LEU A 92 7.15 8.97 6.58
C LEU A 92 8.62 9.41 6.57
N ALA A 93 8.92 10.61 7.08
CA ALA A 93 10.28 11.10 7.22
C ALA A 93 11.13 10.19 8.12
N LYS A 94 10.57 9.72 9.25
CA LYS A 94 11.25 8.77 10.16
C LYS A 94 11.60 7.44 9.47
N TYR A 95 10.74 6.96 8.57
CA TYR A 95 10.99 5.74 7.78
C TYR A 95 11.80 5.99 6.50
N GLY A 96 12.24 7.23 6.24
CA GLY A 96 13.00 7.57 5.05
C GLY A 96 12.21 7.48 3.75
N LEU A 97 10.87 7.52 3.81
CA LEU A 97 10.02 7.49 2.63
C LEU A 97 9.92 8.90 2.02
N ALA A 98 10.37 9.03 0.78
CA ALA A 98 10.22 10.26 0.02
C ALA A 98 8.75 10.50 -0.36
N PHE A 99 8.31 11.74 -0.24
CA PHE A 99 6.98 12.18 -0.64
C PHE A 99 7.02 13.58 -1.24
N LEU A 100 6.04 13.89 -2.07
CA LEU A 100 5.77 15.21 -2.60
C LEU A 100 4.50 15.76 -1.94
N GLU A 101 4.51 17.04 -1.60
CA GLU A 101 3.31 17.73 -1.13
C GLU A 101 2.55 18.29 -2.33
N ALA A 102 1.27 17.92 -2.45
CA ALA A 102 0.42 18.36 -3.54
C ALA A 102 -0.94 18.82 -2.98
N GLY A 103 -0.98 20.02 -2.42
CA GLY A 103 -2.18 20.52 -1.76
C GLY A 103 -2.54 19.69 -0.51
N GLY A 104 -3.80 19.25 -0.38
CA GLY A 104 -4.30 18.50 0.78
C GLY A 104 -3.94 17.02 0.83
N HIS A 105 -2.86 16.59 0.16
CA HIS A 105 -2.40 15.20 0.17
C HIS A 105 -0.88 15.11 -0.04
N LEU A 106 -0.32 13.96 0.32
CA LEU A 106 1.04 13.54 0.03
C LEU A 106 1.00 12.56 -1.13
N LEU A 107 1.92 12.71 -2.07
CA LEU A 107 2.13 11.78 -3.17
C LEU A 107 3.45 11.04 -2.94
N LEU A 108 3.38 9.72 -2.90
CA LEU A 108 4.52 8.82 -2.85
C LEU A 108 4.57 7.99 -4.14
N PHE A 109 5.73 7.43 -4.40
CA PHE A 109 5.92 6.41 -5.41
C PHE A 109 6.46 5.16 -4.73
N ASP A 110 5.82 4.03 -4.98
CA ASP A 110 6.36 2.75 -4.53
C ASP A 110 7.59 2.36 -5.39
N PRO A 111 8.28 1.24 -5.08
CA PRO A 111 9.43 0.79 -5.87
C PRO A 111 9.13 0.45 -7.34
N GLY A 112 7.86 0.25 -7.71
CA GLY A 112 7.41 0.08 -9.10
C GLY A 112 6.92 1.37 -9.75
N GLU A 113 7.25 2.52 -9.16
CA GLU A 113 6.83 3.85 -9.61
C GLU A 113 5.30 4.04 -9.64
N ASN A 114 4.56 3.22 -8.88
CA ASN A 114 3.12 3.36 -8.75
C ASN A 114 2.80 4.56 -7.86
N PRO A 115 1.91 5.48 -8.29
CA PRO A 115 1.52 6.62 -7.48
C PRO A 115 0.66 6.15 -6.29
N VAL A 116 1.08 6.51 -5.09
CA VAL A 116 0.36 6.26 -3.84
C VAL A 116 0.01 7.59 -3.19
N LEU A 117 -1.28 7.83 -3.00
CA LEU A 117 -1.78 9.05 -2.39
C LEU A 117 -2.04 8.82 -0.91
N VAL A 118 -1.63 9.75 -0.07
CA VAL A 118 -1.95 9.76 1.36
C VAL A 118 -2.68 11.05 1.68
N ARG A 119 -3.87 10.96 2.25
CA ARG A 119 -4.67 12.13 2.61
C ARG A 119 -5.45 11.91 3.89
N GLU A 120 -5.87 13.01 4.49
CA GLU A 120 -6.82 12.95 5.60
C GLU A 120 -8.17 12.40 5.14
N GLY A 121 -8.80 11.58 5.98
CA GLY A 121 -10.13 11.05 5.70
C GLY A 121 -10.83 10.52 6.95
N PRO A 122 -12.18 10.56 6.97
CA PRO A 122 -12.99 9.99 8.03
C PRO A 122 -12.81 8.47 8.07
#